data_AF-A9DRY7-F1
#
_entry.id   AF-A9DRY7-F1
#
_cell.length_a   1.000
_cell.length_b   1.000
_cell.length_c   1.000
_cell.angle_alpha   90.00
_cell.angle_beta   90.00
_cell.angle_gamma   90.00
#
_symmetry.space_group_name_H-M   'P 1'
#
loop_
_entity.id
_entity.type
_entity.pdbx_description
1 polymer ?
#
loop_
_entity_poly.entity_id
_entity_poly.type
_entity_poly.pdbx_seq_one_letter_code
_entity_poly.pdbx_strand_id
1 'polypeptide(L)'
;MSDPKAQSYLEFNEGIKKMASSTTILTDSLIAQNDLTFDPTSGKLMDKVLKNLKQTEGNKLLIVGSSQMRVVQGEDIQDAYQNLVSRKIAALTNYNTYNLSIGGMKTPEKLIIAKKGIEATQATRLLISVTPWDCLADDVRPSIKKIESKNYQSKVKKLTEKVDETPTVESKPFPLNINDNITAVVDEAVTENIDIYNKRAAIKRWLNAEIIGTLLEIKEGVKKETIVNSSSPQYWRTLNQKLDNKSGWDQSIAKTGSKSLKITNENATSAKWLGDNIILEKPTDTFEFEGWSKAEGVSKAKLYCIDFQVIFEDGTSKWHYKGLTFKKGTHDWEKVKTRVRFDKKVKAIKPHVLLYGAFGTVWFDDLVAKPVYDDKVGENILPNPSFEEELKERPHVSYTYNDAEWKRIQENMFSVIDFLSTQKTAQPNVLLFTPFWHDKEKTAYPQKKKYNALVATIQQYCKEKNVVFVNASYILTKDNFGIYTKGSVRDKIDVLHFNADAHEKLAKYIIKELNL
;
A
#
# COMPACT_ATOMS: atom_id res chain seq x y z
N MET A 1 -29.99 17.72 7.45
CA MET A 1 -30.55 16.44 7.92
C MET A 1 -29.58 15.89 8.94
N SER A 2 -30.01 15.80 10.19
CA SER A 2 -29.22 15.39 11.36
C SER A 2 -29.97 14.24 12.00
N ASP A 3 -29.80 13.03 11.47
CA ASP A 3 -30.29 11.82 12.12
C ASP A 3 -29.19 11.34 13.09
N PRO A 4 -29.43 11.37 14.41
CA PRO A 4 -28.48 10.89 15.41
C PRO A 4 -28.08 9.43 15.22
N LYS A 5 -28.96 8.60 14.61
CA LYS A 5 -28.68 7.19 14.32
C LYS A 5 -27.71 7.03 13.15
N ALA A 6 -27.75 7.91 12.16
CA ALA A 6 -26.77 7.94 11.07
C ALA A 6 -25.38 8.35 11.57
N GLN A 7 -25.33 9.22 12.59
CA GLN A 7 -24.09 9.68 13.20
C GLN A 7 -23.45 8.60 14.07
N SER A 8 -24.23 7.85 14.86
CA SER A 8 -23.71 6.69 15.61
C SER A 8 -23.26 5.55 14.69
N TYR A 9 -23.89 5.36 13.53
CA TYR A 9 -23.49 4.34 12.55
C TYR A 9 -22.18 4.71 11.81
N LEU A 10 -21.97 5.99 11.53
CA LEU A 10 -20.71 6.50 10.96
C LEU A 10 -19.57 6.48 11.99
N GLU A 11 -19.85 6.79 13.26
CA GLU A 11 -18.88 6.70 14.36
C GLU A 11 -18.54 5.26 14.73
N PHE A 12 -19.50 4.33 14.66
CA PHE A 12 -19.25 2.89 14.81
C PHE A 12 -18.41 2.33 13.65
N ASN A 13 -18.67 2.75 12.40
CA ASN A 13 -17.85 2.37 11.25
C ASN A 13 -16.47 3.03 11.23
N GLU A 14 -16.33 4.27 11.69
CA GLU A 14 -15.02 4.90 11.94
C GLU A 14 -14.29 4.23 13.11
N GLY A 15 -15.01 3.80 14.14
CA GLY A 15 -14.51 3.03 15.27
C GLY A 15 -14.04 1.64 14.85
N ILE A 16 -14.78 0.94 13.98
CA ILE A 16 -14.39 -0.34 13.38
C ILE A 16 -13.25 -0.15 12.38
N LYS A 17 -13.22 0.94 11.58
CA LYS A 17 -12.07 1.27 10.73
C LYS A 17 -10.81 1.63 11.54
N LYS A 18 -10.96 2.29 12.69
CA LYS A 18 -9.88 2.53 13.65
C LYS A 18 -9.47 1.25 14.39
N MET A 19 -10.40 0.37 14.76
CA MET A 19 -10.09 -0.93 15.36
C MET A 19 -9.44 -1.89 14.36
N ALA A 20 -9.85 -1.85 13.09
CA ALA A 20 -9.22 -2.58 11.98
C ALA A 20 -7.80 -2.09 11.66
N SER A 21 -7.39 -0.92 12.15
CA SER A 21 -6.02 -0.39 11.96
C SER A 21 -4.99 -0.95 12.97
N SER A 22 -5.45 -1.65 14.01
CA SER A 22 -4.56 -2.35 14.93
C SER A 22 -4.17 -3.70 14.32
N THR A 23 -2.92 -3.79 13.87
CA THR A 23 -2.31 -5.02 13.33
C THR A 23 -2.50 -6.24 14.25
N THR A 24 -2.63 -6.03 15.57
CA THR A 24 -2.96 -7.06 16.55
C THR A 24 -4.41 -7.56 16.40
N ILE A 25 -5.39 -6.66 16.23
CA ILE A 25 -6.80 -7.04 16.05
C ILE A 25 -6.98 -7.83 14.76
N LEU A 26 -6.36 -7.41 13.66
CA LEU A 26 -6.35 -8.18 12.41
C LEU A 26 -5.76 -9.58 12.64
N THR A 27 -4.65 -9.67 13.37
CA THR A 27 -4.04 -10.97 13.71
C THR A 27 -5.03 -11.84 14.49
N ASP A 28 -5.67 -11.31 15.52
CA ASP A 28 -6.62 -12.05 16.36
C ASP A 28 -7.87 -12.49 15.59
N SER A 29 -8.39 -11.64 14.70
CA SER A 29 -9.48 -11.99 13.79
C SER A 29 -9.10 -13.14 12.86
N LEU A 30 -7.89 -13.12 12.28
CA LEU A 30 -7.41 -14.19 11.41
C LEU A 30 -7.17 -15.49 12.17
N ILE A 31 -6.76 -15.43 13.45
CA ILE A 31 -6.66 -16.61 14.32
C ILE A 31 -8.05 -17.20 14.53
N ALA A 32 -9.03 -16.38 14.89
CA ALA A 32 -10.41 -16.83 15.14
C ALA A 32 -11.04 -17.48 13.89
N GLN A 33 -10.68 -17.01 12.69
CA GLN A 33 -11.17 -17.52 11.42
C GLN A 33 -10.34 -18.69 10.85
N ASN A 34 -9.29 -19.14 11.55
CA ASN A 34 -8.32 -20.11 11.02
C ASN A 34 -7.76 -19.70 9.64
N ASP A 35 -7.48 -18.41 9.44
CA ASP A 35 -6.94 -17.86 8.19
C ASP A 35 -5.59 -17.15 8.37
N LEU A 36 -4.99 -17.22 9.56
CA LEU A 36 -3.70 -16.58 9.82
C LEU A 36 -2.58 -17.26 9.03
N THR A 37 -2.02 -16.51 8.07
CA THR A 37 -0.94 -16.98 7.19
C THR A 37 0.24 -16.01 7.09
N PHE A 38 0.21 -14.85 7.73
CA PHE A 38 1.27 -13.83 7.67
C PHE A 38 1.41 -13.00 8.96
N ASP A 39 2.52 -12.27 9.10
CA ASP A 39 2.73 -11.31 10.20
C ASP A 39 2.51 -9.85 9.73
N PRO A 40 1.44 -9.17 10.19
CA PRO A 40 1.16 -7.77 9.83
C PRO A 40 2.07 -6.75 10.55
N THR A 41 3.01 -7.16 11.39
CA THR A 41 3.81 -6.28 12.26
C THR A 41 5.30 -6.23 11.93
N SER A 42 5.71 -6.82 10.81
CA SER A 42 7.11 -6.86 10.38
C SER A 42 8.03 -7.58 11.37
N GLY A 43 7.58 -8.72 11.89
CA GLY A 43 8.36 -9.61 12.74
C GLY A 43 8.14 -9.42 14.24
N LYS A 44 7.28 -8.49 14.67
CA LYS A 44 7.01 -8.27 16.11
C LYS A 44 6.09 -9.35 16.68
N LEU A 45 5.16 -9.87 15.90
CA LEU A 45 4.19 -10.89 16.29
C LEU A 45 4.51 -12.28 15.71
N MET A 46 5.66 -12.47 15.08
CA MET A 46 5.99 -13.73 14.38
C MET A 46 5.90 -14.98 15.28
N ASP A 47 6.26 -14.90 16.57
CA ASP A 47 6.06 -16.01 17.52
C ASP A 47 4.57 -16.37 17.69
N LYS A 48 3.71 -15.35 17.80
CA LYS A 48 2.26 -15.52 17.88
C LYS A 48 1.70 -16.09 16.58
N VAL A 49 2.23 -15.64 15.44
CA VAL A 49 1.84 -16.13 14.11
C VAL A 49 2.16 -17.61 13.98
N LEU A 50 3.41 -18.03 14.21
CA LEU A 50 3.85 -19.42 14.11
C LEU A 50 3.04 -20.37 15.02
N LYS A 51 2.62 -19.91 16.22
CA LYS A 51 1.79 -20.70 17.14
C LYS A 51 0.33 -20.90 16.68
N ASN A 52 -0.15 -20.03 15.80
CA ASN A 52 -1.57 -19.96 15.42
C ASN A 52 -1.76 -19.95 13.90
N LEU A 53 -0.80 -20.50 13.14
CA LEU A 53 -0.95 -20.64 11.70
C LEU A 53 -2.19 -21.48 11.38
N LYS A 54 -2.84 -21.10 10.29
CA LYS A 54 -3.98 -21.82 9.71
C LYS A 54 -3.70 -23.33 9.63
N GLN A 55 -4.62 -24.14 10.13
CA GLN A 55 -4.55 -25.60 10.01
C GLN A 55 -5.33 -26.04 8.77
N THR A 56 -4.66 -26.76 7.86
CA THR A 56 -5.25 -27.27 6.60
C THR A 56 -4.74 -28.68 6.30
N GLU A 57 -5.51 -29.42 5.53
CA GLU A 57 -5.10 -30.67 4.89
C GLU A 57 -4.65 -30.40 3.44
N GLY A 58 -4.01 -31.40 2.81
CA GLY A 58 -3.60 -31.33 1.41
C GLY A 58 -2.26 -30.61 1.18
N ASN A 59 -2.08 -30.09 -0.05
CA ASN A 59 -0.84 -29.46 -0.48
C ASN A 59 -0.63 -28.12 0.21
N LYS A 60 0.58 -27.88 0.72
CA LYS A 60 0.93 -26.69 1.50
C LYS A 60 2.16 -26.02 0.90
N LEU A 61 2.01 -24.79 0.44
CA LEU A 61 3.10 -23.97 -0.07
C LEU A 61 3.50 -22.93 0.99
N LEU A 62 4.69 -23.08 1.56
CA LEU A 62 5.26 -22.07 2.45
C LEU A 62 6.12 -21.10 1.65
N ILE A 63 5.80 -19.82 1.78
CA ILE A 63 6.48 -18.69 1.14
C ILE A 63 7.18 -17.87 2.23
N VAL A 64 8.48 -17.68 2.07
CA VAL A 64 9.29 -16.81 2.94
C VAL A 64 10.05 -15.81 2.08
N GLY A 65 9.85 -14.54 2.34
CA GLY A 65 10.38 -13.46 1.53
C GLY A 65 10.52 -12.16 2.30
N SER A 66 10.79 -11.10 1.56
CA SER A 66 10.87 -9.74 2.10
C SER A 66 9.56 -8.99 1.90
N SER A 67 9.56 -7.67 2.06
CA SER A 67 8.36 -6.85 1.92
C SER A 67 7.70 -6.93 0.54
N GLN A 68 8.41 -7.29 -0.53
CA GLN A 68 7.80 -7.50 -1.87
C GLN A 68 6.71 -8.58 -1.87
N MET A 69 6.78 -9.53 -0.93
CA MET A 69 5.81 -10.62 -0.83
C MET A 69 4.66 -10.28 0.13
N ARG A 70 4.69 -9.12 0.79
CA ARG A 70 3.77 -8.76 1.88
C ARG A 70 3.11 -7.38 1.72
N VAL A 71 3.75 -6.45 1.03
CA VAL A 71 3.27 -5.08 0.89
C VAL A 71 2.68 -4.93 -0.50
N VAL A 72 1.36 -4.76 -0.56
CA VAL A 72 0.67 -4.31 -1.78
C VAL A 72 0.61 -2.80 -1.72
N GLN A 73 1.24 -2.14 -2.69
CA GLN A 73 1.37 -0.70 -2.65
C GLN A 73 0.05 0.02 -2.95
N GLY A 74 -0.24 1.06 -2.16
CA GLY A 74 -1.44 1.90 -2.32
C GLY A 74 -2.68 1.35 -1.64
N GLU A 75 -2.59 0.19 -1.00
CA GLU A 75 -3.72 -0.45 -0.31
C GLU A 75 -3.55 -0.39 1.21
N ASP A 76 -4.67 -0.40 1.93
CA ASP A 76 -4.65 -0.66 3.36
C ASP A 76 -4.29 -2.12 3.64
N ILE A 77 -3.98 -2.44 4.90
CA ILE A 77 -3.46 -3.76 5.25
C ILE A 77 -4.46 -4.90 5.01
N GLN A 78 -5.76 -4.62 5.06
CA GLN A 78 -6.81 -5.62 4.90
C GLN A 78 -7.04 -5.93 3.42
N ASP A 79 -7.10 -4.91 2.58
CA ASP A 79 -7.18 -5.05 1.12
C ASP A 79 -5.88 -5.67 0.58
N ALA A 80 -4.73 -5.19 1.06
CA ALA A 80 -3.42 -5.72 0.71
C ALA A 80 -3.32 -7.22 1.02
N TYR A 81 -3.91 -7.68 2.14
CA TYR A 81 -3.90 -9.09 2.49
C TYR A 81 -4.55 -9.96 1.41
N GLN A 82 -5.72 -9.56 0.89
CA GLN A 82 -6.42 -10.32 -0.17
C GLN A 82 -5.71 -10.26 -1.52
N ASN A 83 -4.88 -9.23 -1.73
CA ASN A 83 -4.12 -9.04 -2.94
C ASN A 83 -2.70 -9.62 -2.92
N LEU A 84 -2.27 -10.25 -1.83
CA LEU A 84 -0.95 -10.90 -1.76
C LEU A 84 -0.80 -12.04 -2.77
N VAL A 85 0.45 -12.25 -3.23
CA VAL A 85 0.83 -13.37 -4.11
C VAL A 85 0.30 -14.70 -3.57
N SER A 86 0.46 -14.94 -2.27
CA SER A 86 0.01 -16.16 -1.61
C SER A 86 -1.51 -16.35 -1.73
N ARG A 87 -2.30 -15.30 -1.53
CA ARG A 87 -3.77 -15.39 -1.64
C ARG A 87 -4.21 -15.62 -3.08
N LYS A 88 -3.55 -14.96 -4.04
CA LYS A 88 -3.79 -15.21 -5.48
C LYS A 88 -3.44 -16.64 -5.87
N ILE A 89 -2.34 -17.21 -5.37
CA ILE A 89 -1.99 -18.63 -5.59
C ILE A 89 -3.06 -19.54 -4.99
N ALA A 90 -3.42 -19.36 -3.71
CA ALA A 90 -4.44 -20.18 -3.05
C ALA A 90 -5.82 -20.12 -3.73
N ALA A 91 -6.16 -18.99 -4.35
CA ALA A 91 -7.41 -18.83 -5.09
C ALA A 91 -7.40 -19.47 -6.49
N LEU A 92 -6.21 -19.69 -7.07
CA LEU A 92 -6.03 -20.18 -8.43
C LEU A 92 -5.58 -21.66 -8.49
N THR A 93 -5.24 -22.27 -7.35
CA THR A 93 -4.71 -23.64 -7.27
C THR A 93 -5.34 -24.41 -6.11
N ASN A 94 -4.94 -25.68 -5.93
CA ASN A 94 -5.35 -26.50 -4.79
C ASN A 94 -4.40 -26.39 -3.58
N TYR A 95 -3.46 -25.45 -3.59
CA TYR A 95 -2.49 -25.27 -2.51
C TYR A 95 -3.02 -24.37 -1.41
N ASN A 96 -2.82 -24.81 -0.17
CA ASN A 96 -2.89 -23.93 1.00
C ASN A 96 -1.58 -23.16 1.14
N THR A 97 -1.65 -21.84 1.04
CA THR A 97 -0.43 -21.00 1.09
C THR A 97 -0.20 -20.39 2.47
N TYR A 98 1.06 -20.33 2.88
CA TYR A 98 1.52 -19.68 4.11
C TYR A 98 2.58 -18.65 3.75
N ASN A 99 2.41 -17.39 4.11
CA ASN A 99 3.32 -16.31 3.72
C ASN A 99 3.97 -15.66 4.95
N LEU A 100 5.11 -16.19 5.36
CA LEU A 100 5.85 -15.71 6.53
C LEU A 100 6.87 -14.61 6.18
N SER A 101 6.60 -13.88 5.10
CA SER A 101 7.45 -12.78 4.65
C SER A 101 7.30 -11.55 5.56
N ILE A 102 8.41 -10.87 5.85
CA ILE A 102 8.42 -9.65 6.66
C ILE A 102 9.20 -8.54 5.98
N GLY A 103 8.90 -7.29 6.34
CA GLY A 103 9.60 -6.15 5.77
C GLY A 103 11.10 -6.16 6.11
N GLY A 104 11.93 -5.93 5.09
CA GLY A 104 13.38 -5.85 5.19
C GLY A 104 14.07 -7.14 5.65
N MET A 105 13.47 -8.30 5.40
CA MET A 105 13.99 -9.58 5.88
C MET A 105 15.37 -9.91 5.29
N LYS A 106 16.35 -10.10 6.17
CA LYS A 106 17.71 -10.48 5.76
C LYS A 106 17.84 -11.99 5.56
N THR A 107 18.88 -12.43 4.84
CA THR A 107 19.09 -13.86 4.56
C THR A 107 19.01 -14.73 5.83
N PRO A 108 19.74 -14.45 6.93
CA PRO A 108 19.68 -15.31 8.12
C PRO A 108 18.28 -15.36 8.75
N GLU A 109 17.52 -14.26 8.71
CA GLU A 109 16.14 -14.23 9.19
C GLU A 109 15.22 -15.12 8.33
N LYS A 110 15.37 -15.08 7.00
CA LYS A 110 14.62 -15.96 6.09
C LYS A 110 14.88 -17.43 6.43
N LEU A 111 16.13 -17.82 6.72
CA LEU A 111 16.46 -19.20 7.06
C LEU A 111 15.82 -19.64 8.39
N ILE A 112 15.89 -18.81 9.43
CA ILE A 112 15.26 -19.08 10.73
C ILE A 112 13.75 -19.26 10.55
N ILE A 113 13.09 -18.33 9.84
CA ILE A 113 11.64 -18.36 9.66
C ILE A 113 11.19 -19.48 8.73
N ALA A 114 11.94 -19.79 7.67
CA ALA A 114 11.65 -20.93 6.82
C ALA A 114 11.71 -22.24 7.59
N LYS A 115 12.74 -22.44 8.41
CA LYS A 115 12.86 -23.61 9.28
C LYS A 115 11.66 -23.73 10.22
N LYS A 116 11.33 -22.66 10.96
CA LYS A 116 10.20 -22.68 11.90
C LYS A 116 8.83 -22.76 11.23
N GLY A 117 8.71 -22.19 10.04
CA GLY A 117 7.50 -22.32 9.22
C GLY A 117 7.28 -23.76 8.77
N ILE A 118 8.33 -24.49 8.35
CA ILE A 118 8.24 -25.92 8.01
C ILE A 118 7.79 -26.72 9.24
N GLU A 119 8.42 -26.50 10.40
CA GLU A 119 8.05 -27.17 11.66
C GLU A 119 6.55 -26.98 11.98
N ALA A 120 6.03 -25.74 11.85
CA ALA A 120 4.65 -25.40 12.18
C ALA A 120 3.62 -25.90 11.16
N THR A 121 3.96 -25.92 9.87
CA THR A 121 3.00 -26.14 8.78
C THR A 121 3.07 -27.54 8.17
N GLN A 122 4.22 -28.20 8.25
CA GLN A 122 4.56 -29.39 7.47
C GLN A 122 4.37 -29.15 5.96
N ALA A 123 4.89 -28.03 5.46
CA ALA A 123 4.73 -27.63 4.07
C ALA A 123 5.21 -28.71 3.09
N THR A 124 4.42 -28.97 2.04
CA THR A 124 4.79 -29.92 0.98
C THR A 124 5.81 -29.34 0.01
N ARG A 125 5.91 -28.01 -0.04
CA ARG A 125 6.91 -27.25 -0.81
C ARG A 125 7.28 -25.95 -0.09
N LEU A 126 8.57 -25.63 -0.02
CA LEU A 126 9.08 -24.35 0.47
C LEU A 126 9.55 -23.49 -0.72
N LEU A 127 9.17 -22.22 -0.72
CA LEU A 127 9.66 -21.18 -1.62
C LEU A 127 10.30 -20.06 -0.80
N ILE A 128 11.58 -19.78 -1.03
CA ILE A 128 12.26 -18.61 -0.47
C ILE A 128 12.49 -17.58 -1.58
N SER A 129 11.97 -16.37 -1.39
CA SER A 129 12.16 -15.25 -2.28
C SER A 129 13.37 -14.41 -1.85
N VAL A 130 14.21 -14.01 -2.80
CA VAL A 130 15.41 -13.19 -2.53
C VAL A 130 15.59 -12.08 -3.56
N THR A 131 16.26 -11.02 -3.12
CA THR A 131 16.86 -9.98 -3.95
C THR A 131 18.30 -9.73 -3.52
N PRO A 132 19.14 -9.10 -4.35
CA PRO A 132 20.44 -8.59 -3.92
C PRO A 132 20.38 -7.78 -2.61
N TRP A 133 19.33 -7.00 -2.40
CA TRP A 133 19.14 -6.20 -1.19
C TRP A 133 18.99 -7.04 0.09
N ASP A 134 18.30 -8.17 0.01
CA ASP A 134 18.08 -9.07 1.15
C ASP A 134 19.38 -9.74 1.61
N CYS A 135 20.30 -9.95 0.66
CA CYS A 135 21.53 -10.71 0.83
C CYS A 135 22.75 -9.84 1.18
N LEU A 136 22.55 -8.54 1.44
CA LEU A 136 23.64 -7.63 1.76
C LEU A 136 24.07 -7.66 3.23
N ALA A 137 23.18 -8.02 4.15
CA ALA A 137 23.41 -7.95 5.58
C ALA A 137 23.08 -9.27 6.28
N ASP A 138 23.79 -9.54 7.38
CA ASP A 138 23.71 -10.80 8.13
C ASP A 138 23.13 -10.61 9.54
N ASP A 139 22.63 -9.42 9.86
CA ASP A 139 22.01 -9.16 11.14
C ASP A 139 20.62 -9.84 11.25
N VAL A 140 20.29 -10.26 12.46
CA VAL A 140 19.01 -10.90 12.80
C VAL A 140 18.32 -10.05 13.85
N ARG A 141 17.06 -9.64 13.58
CA ARG A 141 16.27 -8.91 14.57
C ARG A 141 16.16 -9.70 15.88
N PRO A 142 16.26 -9.04 17.05
CA PRO A 142 16.16 -9.73 18.34
C PRO A 142 14.86 -10.55 18.52
N SER A 143 13.74 -10.10 17.93
CA SER A 143 12.48 -10.86 17.98
C SER A 143 12.54 -12.17 17.19
N ILE A 144 13.24 -12.19 16.05
CA ILE A 144 13.43 -13.37 15.20
C ILE A 144 14.49 -14.30 15.81
N LYS A 145 15.57 -13.75 16.38
CA LYS A 145 16.57 -14.57 17.09
C LYS A 145 15.96 -15.36 18.26
N LYS A 146 15.01 -14.78 18.98
CA LYS A 146 14.25 -15.47 20.06
C LYS A 146 13.36 -16.61 19.55
N ILE A 147 13.04 -16.66 18.26
CA ILE A 147 12.21 -17.71 17.65
C ILE A 147 13.04 -18.95 17.31
N GLU A 148 14.34 -18.78 17.04
CA GLU A 148 15.24 -19.85 16.64
C GLU A 148 15.29 -21.02 17.64
N SER A 149 15.27 -20.71 18.94
CA SER A 149 15.31 -21.70 20.03
C SER A 149 13.95 -22.30 20.38
N LYS A 150 12.85 -21.85 19.76
CA LYS A 150 11.49 -22.32 20.03
C LYS A 150 11.11 -23.46 19.10
N ASN A 151 10.30 -24.39 19.59
CA ASN A 151 9.74 -25.48 18.78
C ASN A 151 8.26 -25.19 18.50
N TYR A 152 7.84 -25.40 17.25
CA TYR A 152 6.46 -25.27 16.84
C TYR A 152 5.99 -26.61 16.29
N GLN A 153 4.94 -27.17 16.88
CA GLN A 153 4.34 -28.41 16.39
C GLN A 153 3.08 -28.08 15.60
N SER A 154 2.93 -28.74 14.45
CA SER A 154 1.69 -28.68 13.68
C SER A 154 0.56 -29.28 14.51
N LYS A 155 -0.46 -28.47 14.84
CA LYS A 155 -1.65 -28.90 15.56
C LYS A 155 -2.66 -29.51 14.59
N VAL A 156 -2.24 -30.50 13.80
CA VAL A 156 -3.19 -31.35 13.09
C VAL A 156 -3.87 -32.22 14.15
N LYS A 157 -4.80 -31.61 14.90
CA LYS A 157 -5.79 -32.38 15.65
C LYS A 157 -6.42 -33.28 14.60
N LYS A 158 -6.32 -34.59 14.81
CA LYS A 158 -7.10 -35.58 14.06
C LYS A 158 -8.57 -35.13 14.14
N LEU A 159 -9.04 -34.42 13.13
CA LEU A 159 -10.48 -34.12 12.92
C LEU A 159 -11.30 -35.40 12.74
N THR A 160 -10.63 -36.57 12.75
CA THR A 160 -11.20 -37.91 12.78
C THR A 160 -11.62 -38.40 14.17
N GLU A 161 -11.40 -37.65 15.25
CA GLU A 161 -12.24 -37.87 16.43
C GLU A 161 -13.64 -37.45 16.02
N LYS A 162 -14.43 -38.45 15.58
CA LYS A 162 -15.89 -38.37 15.58
C LYS A 162 -16.24 -37.62 16.85
N VAL A 163 -16.95 -36.51 16.71
CA VAL A 163 -17.69 -35.97 17.85
C VAL A 163 -18.57 -37.13 18.28
N ASP A 164 -18.13 -37.86 19.31
CA ASP A 164 -18.92 -38.90 19.93
C ASP A 164 -20.25 -38.26 20.26
N GLU A 165 -21.32 -38.94 19.84
CA GLU A 165 -22.68 -38.56 20.11
C GLU A 165 -22.79 -38.11 21.58
N THR A 166 -23.06 -36.83 21.76
CA THR A 166 -23.66 -36.21 22.94
C THR A 166 -23.23 -36.80 24.29
N PRO A 167 -22.19 -36.27 24.95
CA PRO A 167 -22.19 -36.33 26.40
C PRO A 167 -23.37 -35.45 26.86
N THR A 168 -24.35 -36.07 27.53
CA THR A 168 -25.38 -35.36 28.30
C THR A 168 -24.70 -34.58 29.42
N VAL A 169 -24.14 -33.44 29.08
CA VAL A 169 -23.68 -32.43 30.03
C VAL A 169 -24.88 -31.52 30.25
N GLU A 170 -25.40 -31.50 31.47
CA GLU A 170 -26.30 -30.44 31.92
C GLU A 170 -25.65 -29.09 31.62
N SER A 171 -26.14 -28.44 30.57
CA SER A 171 -25.73 -27.11 30.17
C SER A 171 -26.14 -26.13 31.24
N LYS A 172 -25.21 -25.71 32.10
CA LYS A 172 -25.34 -24.35 32.65
C LYS A 172 -25.25 -23.41 31.45
N PRO A 173 -26.32 -22.64 31.14
CA PRO A 173 -26.36 -21.84 29.94
C PRO A 173 -25.25 -20.80 30.01
N PHE A 174 -24.26 -20.92 29.13
CA PHE A 174 -23.56 -19.75 28.64
C PHE A 174 -24.65 -18.80 28.11
N PRO A 175 -24.63 -17.49 28.43
CA PRO A 175 -25.74 -16.60 28.10
C PRO A 175 -25.83 -16.39 26.57
N LEU A 176 -26.46 -17.34 25.89
CA LEU A 176 -26.74 -17.36 24.46
C LEU A 176 -27.84 -16.34 24.08
N ASN A 177 -28.49 -15.71 25.05
CA ASN A 177 -29.41 -14.59 24.83
C ASN A 177 -28.73 -13.32 24.27
N ILE A 178 -27.40 -13.26 24.24
CA ILE A 178 -26.69 -12.21 23.49
C ILE A 178 -26.72 -12.54 21.99
N ASN A 179 -26.68 -13.82 21.63
CA ASN A 179 -26.64 -14.24 20.23
C ASN A 179 -28.01 -14.13 19.57
N ASP A 180 -29.11 -14.49 20.26
CA ASP A 180 -30.44 -14.38 19.65
C ASP A 180 -30.88 -12.91 19.44
N ASN A 181 -30.47 -12.01 20.34
CA ASN A 181 -30.71 -10.57 20.15
C ASN A 181 -29.80 -9.97 19.07
N ILE A 182 -28.54 -10.40 18.98
CA ILE A 182 -27.64 -9.97 17.88
C ILE A 182 -28.14 -10.53 16.55
N THR A 183 -28.54 -11.80 16.50
CA THR A 183 -29.09 -12.45 15.31
C THR A 183 -30.41 -11.81 14.90
N ALA A 184 -31.32 -11.51 15.83
CA ALA A 184 -32.56 -10.79 15.53
C ALA A 184 -32.29 -9.38 14.98
N VAL A 185 -31.35 -8.63 15.59
CA VAL A 185 -30.97 -7.28 15.12
C VAL A 185 -30.27 -7.35 13.76
N VAL A 186 -29.44 -8.36 13.52
CA VAL A 186 -28.76 -8.57 12.23
C VAL A 186 -29.76 -9.01 11.16
N ASP A 187 -30.70 -9.91 11.47
CA ASP A 187 -31.72 -10.38 10.53
C ASP A 187 -32.73 -9.27 10.20
N GLU A 188 -33.12 -8.44 11.18
CA GLU A 188 -33.94 -7.25 10.97
C GLU A 188 -33.20 -6.24 10.09
N ALA A 189 -31.92 -5.96 10.38
CA ALA A 189 -31.09 -5.10 9.55
C ALA A 189 -30.85 -5.65 8.13
N VAL A 190 -30.70 -6.97 7.97
CA VAL A 190 -30.55 -7.61 6.66
C VAL A 190 -31.86 -7.56 5.87
N THR A 191 -33.00 -7.74 6.55
CA THR A 191 -34.34 -7.68 5.95
C THR A 191 -34.70 -6.26 5.51
N GLU A 192 -34.38 -5.24 6.32
CA GLU A 192 -34.55 -3.82 5.98
C GLU A 192 -33.63 -3.39 4.81
N ASN A 193 -32.46 -4.02 4.66
CA ASN A 193 -31.49 -3.68 3.62
C ASN A 193 -31.52 -4.59 2.38
N ILE A 194 -32.42 -5.59 2.33
CA ILE A 194 -32.55 -6.52 1.20
C ILE A 194 -32.92 -5.79 -0.11
N ASP A 195 -33.67 -4.69 -0.01
CA ASP A 195 -34.02 -3.84 -1.17
C ASP A 195 -32.81 -3.07 -1.72
N ILE A 196 -31.82 -2.77 -0.87
CA ILE A 196 -30.52 -2.18 -1.27
C ILE A 196 -29.63 -3.24 -1.96
N TYR A 197 -29.66 -4.47 -1.47
CA TYR A 197 -28.91 -5.60 -2.07
C TYR A 197 -29.47 -6.01 -3.44
N ASN A 198 -30.78 -6.00 -3.63
CA ASN A 198 -31.41 -6.25 -4.93
C ASN A 198 -31.06 -5.15 -5.96
N LYS A 199 -30.97 -3.88 -5.52
CA LYS A 199 -30.50 -2.77 -6.37
C LYS A 199 -29.01 -2.88 -6.73
N ARG A 200 -28.19 -3.46 -5.85
CA ARG A 200 -26.75 -3.75 -6.11
C ARG A 200 -26.52 -4.72 -7.26
N ALA A 201 -27.39 -5.72 -7.44
CA ALA A 201 -27.29 -6.66 -8.55
C ALA A 201 -27.63 -6.01 -9.89
N ALA A 202 -28.63 -5.12 -9.92
CA ALA A 202 -28.98 -4.33 -11.10
C ALA A 202 -27.87 -3.34 -11.47
N ILE A 203 -27.29 -2.65 -10.47
CA ILE A 203 -26.16 -1.73 -10.65
C ILE A 203 -24.91 -2.49 -11.15
N LYS A 204 -24.62 -3.70 -10.63
CA LYS A 204 -23.52 -4.55 -11.14
C LYS A 204 -23.74 -4.99 -12.59
N ARG A 205 -24.97 -5.31 -12.99
CA ARG A 205 -25.28 -5.67 -14.39
C ARG A 205 -25.15 -4.47 -15.33
N TRP A 206 -25.59 -3.29 -14.89
CA TRP A 206 -25.43 -2.04 -15.65
C TRP A 206 -23.95 -1.66 -15.82
N LEU A 207 -23.17 -1.65 -14.73
CA LEU A 207 -21.72 -1.42 -14.77
C LEU A 207 -20.97 -2.43 -15.66
N ASN A 208 -21.32 -3.72 -15.59
CA ASN A 208 -20.70 -4.72 -16.46
C ASN A 208 -21.03 -4.51 -17.94
N ALA A 209 -22.23 -4.04 -18.28
CA ALA A 209 -22.62 -3.76 -19.66
C ALA A 209 -21.84 -2.56 -20.24
N GLU A 210 -21.66 -1.49 -19.47
CA GLU A 210 -20.87 -0.31 -19.89
C GLU A 210 -19.36 -0.58 -19.92
N ILE A 211 -18.84 -1.39 -19.00
CA ILE A 211 -17.42 -1.77 -18.99
C ILE A 211 -17.10 -2.68 -20.19
N ILE A 212 -17.98 -3.61 -20.55
CA ILE A 212 -17.77 -4.49 -21.70
C ILE A 212 -17.87 -3.71 -23.02
N GLY A 213 -18.77 -2.72 -23.12
CA GLY A 213 -18.85 -1.82 -24.28
C GLY A 213 -17.56 -1.03 -24.49
N THR A 214 -17.04 -0.42 -23.42
CA THR A 214 -15.78 0.34 -23.44
C THR A 214 -14.54 -0.52 -23.75
N LEU A 215 -14.52 -1.78 -23.29
CA LEU A 215 -13.40 -2.70 -23.52
C LEU A 215 -13.34 -3.26 -24.95
N LEU A 216 -14.46 -3.28 -25.67
CA LEU A 216 -14.50 -3.70 -27.07
C LEU A 216 -13.94 -2.63 -28.01
N GLU A 217 -14.11 -1.34 -27.69
CA GLU A 217 -13.53 -0.22 -28.44
C GLU A 217 -12.01 -0.12 -28.31
N ILE A 218 -11.42 -0.65 -27.23
CA ILE A 218 -9.97 -0.63 -26.97
C ILE A 218 -9.23 -1.76 -27.74
N LYS A 219 -9.95 -2.76 -28.26
CA LYS A 219 -9.34 -3.96 -28.87
C LYS A 219 -8.85 -3.76 -30.30
N GLU A 220 -9.19 -2.65 -30.95
CA GLU A 220 -8.75 -2.32 -32.30
C GLU A 220 -7.93 -1.03 -32.34
N GLY A 221 -6.60 -1.14 -32.23
CA GLY A 221 -5.71 -0.13 -32.80
C GLY A 221 -4.52 0.32 -31.97
N VAL A 222 -3.34 -0.12 -32.42
CA VAL A 222 -2.04 0.58 -32.40
C VAL A 222 -1.34 0.75 -31.04
N LYS A 223 -0.30 -0.09 -30.86
CA LYS A 223 0.83 0.19 -29.96
C LYS A 223 1.58 1.45 -30.42
N LYS A 224 1.34 2.55 -29.72
CA LYS A 224 2.36 3.57 -29.43
C LYS A 224 2.61 3.54 -27.94
N GLU A 225 3.87 3.70 -27.53
CA GLU A 225 4.24 3.89 -26.12
C GLU A 225 3.37 5.00 -25.54
N THR A 226 2.37 4.60 -24.76
CA THR A 226 1.39 5.52 -24.19
C THR A 226 2.08 6.10 -22.97
N ILE A 227 2.50 7.36 -23.08
CA ILE A 227 2.60 8.22 -21.91
C ILE A 227 1.19 8.18 -21.32
N VAL A 228 1.03 7.52 -20.19
CA VAL A 228 -0.25 7.51 -19.47
C VAL A 228 -0.43 8.92 -18.95
N ASN A 229 -1.09 9.77 -19.74
CA ASN A 229 -1.51 11.08 -19.29
C ASN A 229 -2.46 10.84 -18.12
N SER A 230 -2.05 11.26 -16.91
CA SER A 230 -2.95 11.26 -15.77
C SER A 230 -4.22 12.01 -16.16
N SER A 231 -5.38 11.52 -15.76
CA SER A 231 -6.66 12.19 -16.00
C SER A 231 -7.05 13.16 -14.88
N SER A 232 -6.21 13.29 -13.85
CA SER A 232 -6.41 14.16 -12.69
C SER A 232 -5.07 14.68 -12.11
N PRO A 233 -5.06 15.83 -11.42
CA PRO A 233 -3.88 16.31 -10.72
C PRO A 233 -3.62 15.38 -9.53
N GLN A 234 -2.52 14.60 -9.60
CA GLN A 234 -2.19 13.64 -8.56
C GLN A 234 -2.10 14.34 -7.19
N TYR A 235 -2.56 13.67 -6.13
CA TYR A 235 -2.59 14.15 -4.73
C TYR A 235 -3.61 15.24 -4.42
N TRP A 236 -4.34 15.73 -5.43
CA TRP A 236 -5.31 16.79 -5.29
C TRP A 236 -6.69 16.28 -5.70
N ARG A 237 -7.70 16.64 -4.90
CA ARG A 237 -9.10 16.38 -5.25
C ARG A 237 -9.96 17.61 -5.04
N THR A 238 -10.87 17.85 -5.96
CA THR A 238 -11.83 18.95 -5.87
C THR A 238 -13.03 18.56 -5.00
N LEU A 239 -13.59 19.53 -4.28
CA LEU A 239 -14.78 19.38 -3.46
C LEU A 239 -15.67 20.62 -3.55
N ASN A 240 -16.98 20.41 -3.41
CA ASN A 240 -18.00 21.46 -3.29
C ASN A 240 -18.08 22.45 -4.46
N GLN A 241 -17.77 22.00 -5.68
CA GLN A 241 -17.94 22.75 -6.92
C GLN A 241 -18.46 21.83 -8.04
N LYS A 242 -18.87 22.43 -9.16
CA LYS A 242 -19.37 21.69 -10.32
C LYS A 242 -18.28 20.94 -11.09
N LEU A 243 -17.06 21.46 -11.05
CA LEU A 243 -15.91 20.85 -11.72
C LEU A 243 -15.47 19.59 -10.95
N ASP A 244 -15.15 18.54 -11.70
CA ASP A 244 -14.50 17.33 -11.20
C ASP A 244 -12.96 17.44 -11.28
N ASN A 245 -12.26 16.38 -10.88
CA ASN A 245 -10.79 16.39 -10.86
C ASN A 245 -10.17 16.61 -12.26
N LYS A 246 -10.89 16.32 -13.34
CA LYS A 246 -10.39 16.42 -14.71
C LYS A 246 -10.68 17.80 -15.30
N SER A 247 -11.93 18.23 -15.22
CA SER A 247 -12.42 19.53 -15.73
C SER A 247 -11.95 20.72 -14.89
N GLY A 248 -11.66 20.52 -13.61
CA GLY A 248 -11.05 21.54 -12.76
C GLY A 248 -9.53 21.62 -12.88
N TRP A 249 -8.91 20.72 -13.64
CA TRP A 249 -7.48 20.73 -13.90
C TRP A 249 -7.20 21.39 -15.24
N ASP A 250 -7.13 22.72 -15.19
CA ASP A 250 -7.22 23.58 -16.36
C ASP A 250 -5.89 23.57 -17.13
N GLN A 251 -5.94 23.30 -18.43
CA GLN A 251 -4.80 23.32 -19.34
C GLN A 251 -4.65 24.65 -20.08
N SER A 252 -5.65 25.52 -20.00
CA SER A 252 -5.68 26.78 -20.74
C SER A 252 -5.05 27.94 -19.98
N ILE A 253 -5.03 27.85 -18.65
CA ILE A 253 -4.54 28.90 -17.75
C ILE A 253 -3.61 28.23 -16.73
N ALA A 254 -2.35 28.65 -16.73
CA ALA A 254 -1.32 28.20 -15.79
C ALA A 254 -0.37 29.37 -15.46
N LYS A 255 0.26 29.32 -14.28
CA LYS A 255 1.30 30.27 -13.87
C LYS A 255 2.66 29.81 -14.35
N THR A 256 2.92 28.51 -14.21
CA THR A 256 4.12 27.81 -14.65
C THR A 256 3.68 26.52 -15.32
N GLY A 257 4.41 26.06 -16.32
CA GLY A 257 4.06 24.83 -17.05
C GLY A 257 2.79 25.00 -17.89
N SER A 258 1.95 23.96 -17.90
CA SER A 258 0.81 23.80 -18.77
C SER A 258 -0.52 23.65 -18.04
N LYS A 259 -0.52 23.57 -16.69
CA LYS A 259 -1.75 23.31 -15.93
C LYS A 259 -1.87 24.08 -14.63
N SER A 260 -3.11 24.22 -14.13
CA SER A 260 -3.38 24.75 -12.80
C SER A 260 -4.66 24.17 -12.18
N LEU A 261 -4.90 24.43 -10.89
CA LEU A 261 -6.14 24.03 -10.23
C LEU A 261 -7.17 25.15 -10.32
N LYS A 262 -8.23 24.91 -11.09
CA LYS A 262 -9.37 25.82 -11.25
C LYS A 262 -10.45 25.56 -10.21
N ILE A 263 -11.01 26.65 -9.70
CA ILE A 263 -12.27 26.65 -8.97
C ILE A 263 -13.25 27.57 -9.65
N THR A 264 -14.46 27.08 -9.92
CA THR A 264 -15.60 27.90 -10.33
C THR A 264 -16.70 27.77 -9.28
N ASN A 265 -17.00 28.88 -8.60
CA ASN A 265 -17.98 28.92 -7.53
C ASN A 265 -19.19 29.78 -7.94
N GLU A 266 -20.23 29.13 -8.44
CA GLU A 266 -21.46 29.81 -8.90
C GLU A 266 -22.49 30.01 -7.79
N ASN A 267 -22.35 29.29 -6.67
CA ASN A 267 -23.37 29.21 -5.62
C ASN A 267 -22.84 29.69 -4.25
N ALA A 268 -21.71 30.39 -4.23
CA ALA A 268 -21.05 30.85 -3.00
C ALA A 268 -20.82 29.74 -1.95
N THR A 269 -20.50 28.53 -2.39
CA THR A 269 -20.22 27.37 -1.52
C THR A 269 -18.80 27.45 -0.92
N SER A 270 -18.38 26.42 -0.19
CA SER A 270 -16.99 26.22 0.24
C SER A 270 -16.22 25.39 -0.80
N ALA A 271 -16.15 25.92 -2.02
CA ALA A 271 -15.45 25.31 -3.15
C ALA A 271 -13.94 25.27 -2.89
N LYS A 272 -13.31 24.12 -3.12
CA LYS A 272 -11.89 23.92 -2.79
C LYS A 272 -11.25 22.78 -3.55
N TRP A 273 -9.94 22.82 -3.61
CA TRP A 273 -9.11 21.64 -3.79
C TRP A 273 -8.46 21.23 -2.47
N LEU A 274 -8.40 19.92 -2.25
CA LEU A 274 -7.86 19.27 -1.07
C LEU A 274 -6.66 18.43 -1.46
N GLY A 275 -5.51 18.74 -0.87
CA GLY A 275 -4.36 17.86 -0.93
C GLY A 275 -4.41 16.76 0.13
N ASP A 276 -3.62 15.72 -0.09
CA ASP A 276 -3.43 14.65 0.88
C ASP A 276 -2.63 15.09 2.11
N ASN A 277 -2.69 14.28 3.17
CA ASN A 277 -1.96 14.54 4.41
C ASN A 277 -0.47 14.26 4.24
N ILE A 278 0.38 15.23 4.55
CA ILE A 278 1.83 15.17 4.39
C ILE A 278 2.46 15.04 5.76
N ILE A 279 2.98 13.85 6.07
CA ILE A 279 3.67 13.57 7.33
C ILE A 279 5.15 13.93 7.18
N LEU A 280 5.66 14.71 8.12
CA LEU A 280 7.06 15.11 8.17
C LEU A 280 7.94 13.97 8.68
N GLU A 281 9.13 13.83 8.10
CA GLU A 281 10.16 12.92 8.62
C GLU A 281 10.71 13.38 9.96
N LYS A 282 11.01 14.68 10.06
CA LYS A 282 11.44 15.35 11.27
C LYS A 282 10.42 16.43 11.62
N PRO A 283 9.80 16.39 12.81
CA PRO A 283 8.92 17.46 13.26
C PRO A 283 9.65 18.81 13.34
N THR A 284 8.97 19.89 12.96
CA THR A 284 9.46 21.28 13.10
C THR A 284 8.36 22.21 13.58
N ASP A 285 8.72 23.30 14.24
CA ASP A 285 7.79 24.35 14.65
C ASP A 285 7.69 25.48 13.60
N THR A 286 8.49 25.48 12.54
CA THR A 286 8.61 26.64 11.64
C THR A 286 8.45 26.25 10.17
N PHE A 287 7.67 27.05 9.43
CA PHE A 287 7.40 26.87 8.00
C PHE A 287 7.50 28.17 7.21
N GLU A 288 7.94 28.06 5.96
CA GLU A 288 7.68 29.04 4.91
C GLU A 288 6.60 28.50 3.97
N PHE A 289 5.52 29.27 3.80
CA PHE A 289 4.44 28.96 2.88
C PHE A 289 4.36 30.02 1.79
N GLU A 290 4.09 29.62 0.55
CA GLU A 290 3.81 30.52 -0.55
C GLU A 290 2.92 29.84 -1.60
N GLY A 291 2.41 30.64 -2.52
CA GLY A 291 1.75 30.14 -3.72
C GLY A 291 1.15 31.28 -4.53
N TRP A 292 0.59 30.91 -5.68
CA TRP A 292 0.05 31.86 -6.64
C TRP A 292 -1.43 31.62 -6.87
N SER A 293 -2.15 32.71 -7.14
CA SER A 293 -3.51 32.59 -7.63
C SER A 293 -3.90 33.70 -8.59
N LYS A 294 -4.70 33.35 -9.60
CA LYS A 294 -5.36 34.27 -10.54
C LYS A 294 -6.85 34.27 -10.24
N ALA A 295 -7.52 35.41 -10.39
CA ALA A 295 -8.96 35.52 -10.15
C ALA A 295 -9.69 36.25 -11.26
N GLU A 296 -10.93 35.82 -11.49
CA GLU A 296 -11.89 36.46 -12.38
C GLU A 296 -13.26 36.58 -11.68
N GLY A 297 -13.73 37.83 -11.53
CA GLY A 297 -15.06 38.11 -11.02
C GLY A 297 -15.30 37.69 -9.57
N VAL A 298 -14.25 37.56 -8.75
CA VAL A 298 -14.39 37.13 -7.35
C VAL A 298 -15.11 38.18 -6.53
N SER A 299 -16.34 37.87 -6.08
CA SER A 299 -17.16 38.80 -5.30
C SER A 299 -17.68 38.16 -4.01
N LYS A 300 -17.89 39.00 -2.98
CA LYS A 300 -18.45 38.61 -1.67
C LYS A 300 -17.67 37.54 -0.89
N ALA A 301 -16.45 37.20 -1.32
CA ALA A 301 -15.65 36.15 -0.70
C ALA A 301 -15.50 36.33 0.81
N LYS A 302 -15.90 35.31 1.58
CA LYS A 302 -15.58 35.22 3.01
C LYS A 302 -14.12 34.84 3.19
N LEU A 303 -13.63 33.92 2.37
CA LEU A 303 -12.24 33.50 2.37
C LEU A 303 -11.80 33.06 0.96
N TYR A 304 -10.65 33.57 0.51
CA TYR A 304 -10.01 33.20 -0.76
C TYR A 304 -8.50 33.12 -0.48
N CYS A 305 -8.00 31.91 -0.28
CA CYS A 305 -6.66 31.70 0.27
C CYS A 305 -6.07 30.31 -0.04
N ILE A 306 -4.79 30.16 0.28
CA ILE A 306 -4.18 28.86 0.60
C ILE A 306 -4.33 28.66 2.11
N ASP A 307 -4.78 27.48 2.53
CA ASP A 307 -4.95 27.13 3.94
C ASP A 307 -4.30 25.77 4.24
N PHE A 308 -3.71 25.65 5.42
CA PHE A 308 -3.07 24.43 5.87
C PHE A 308 -3.74 23.96 7.16
N GLN A 309 -4.23 22.72 7.18
CA GLN A 309 -4.50 22.04 8.43
C GLN A 309 -3.17 21.49 8.96
N VAL A 310 -2.67 22.13 10.01
CA VAL A 310 -1.42 21.79 10.69
C VAL A 310 -1.74 20.83 11.83
N ILE A 311 -1.08 19.68 11.86
CA ILE A 311 -1.27 18.63 12.87
C ILE A 311 0.00 18.54 13.70
N PHE A 312 -0.10 18.70 15.01
CA PHE A 312 1.02 18.72 15.94
C PHE A 312 1.38 17.32 16.46
N GLU A 313 2.55 17.19 17.08
CA GLU A 313 3.02 15.92 17.66
C GLU A 313 2.09 15.35 18.73
N ASP A 314 1.42 16.22 19.48
CA ASP A 314 0.44 15.85 20.51
C ASP A 314 -0.93 15.44 19.95
N GLY A 315 -1.09 15.43 18.63
CA GLY A 315 -2.33 15.08 17.93
C GLY A 315 -3.34 16.22 17.81
N THR A 316 -3.09 17.38 18.41
CA THR A 316 -3.93 18.57 18.20
C THR A 316 -3.73 19.13 16.79
N SER A 317 -4.70 19.90 16.28
CA SER A 317 -4.59 20.50 14.95
C SER A 317 -5.07 21.95 14.92
N LYS A 318 -4.56 22.72 13.95
CA LYS A 318 -4.86 24.14 13.75
C LYS A 318 -4.89 24.48 12.27
N TRP A 319 -5.81 25.36 11.88
CA TRP A 319 -5.87 25.93 10.53
C TRP A 319 -4.95 27.15 10.41
N HIS A 320 -4.25 27.28 9.29
CA HIS A 320 -3.31 28.37 9.03
C HIS A 320 -3.42 28.89 7.59
N TYR A 321 -4.02 30.08 7.47
CA TYR A 321 -4.14 30.84 6.21
C TYR A 321 -3.66 32.30 6.34
N LYS A 322 -3.19 32.71 7.53
CA LYS A 322 -2.81 34.10 7.81
C LYS A 322 -1.57 34.48 6.98
N GLY A 323 -1.70 35.49 6.13
CA GLY A 323 -0.65 35.88 5.17
C GLY A 323 -0.70 35.11 3.85
N LEU A 324 -1.72 34.27 3.65
CA LEU A 324 -1.94 33.46 2.45
C LEU A 324 -3.29 33.76 1.76
N THR A 325 -3.88 34.94 2.04
CA THR A 325 -5.15 35.40 1.45
C THR A 325 -4.88 36.26 0.23
N PHE A 326 -5.63 36.04 -0.84
CA PHE A 326 -5.52 36.79 -2.10
C PHE A 326 -6.53 37.94 -2.16
N LYS A 327 -6.29 38.90 -3.07
CA LYS A 327 -7.22 39.99 -3.33
C LYS A 327 -8.50 39.48 -3.98
N LYS A 328 -9.62 40.14 -3.68
CA LYS A 328 -10.90 39.87 -4.34
C LYS A 328 -10.97 40.62 -5.66
N GLY A 329 -11.98 40.32 -6.49
CA GLY A 329 -12.20 40.93 -7.79
C GLY A 329 -11.52 40.14 -8.90
N THR A 330 -11.10 40.86 -9.94
CA THR A 330 -10.33 40.29 -11.06
C THR A 330 -8.89 40.75 -10.94
N HIS A 331 -7.96 39.81 -10.98
CA HIS A 331 -6.54 40.10 -10.98
C HIS A 331 -5.77 39.02 -11.72
N ASP A 332 -4.64 39.39 -12.29
CA ASP A 332 -3.69 38.42 -12.81
C ASP A 332 -2.98 37.68 -11.66
N TRP A 333 -2.09 36.74 -11.96
CA TRP A 333 -1.37 35.96 -10.96
C TRP A 333 -0.78 36.82 -9.82
N GLU A 334 -1.32 36.64 -8.62
CA GLU A 334 -0.86 37.26 -7.38
C GLU A 334 -0.11 36.21 -6.54
N LYS A 335 1.05 36.60 -5.99
CA LYS A 335 1.80 35.77 -5.05
C LYS A 335 1.45 36.15 -3.62
N VAL A 336 1.24 35.14 -2.78
CA VAL A 336 1.22 35.28 -1.33
C VAL A 336 2.37 34.49 -0.72
N LYS A 337 2.94 34.99 0.38
CA LYS A 337 4.02 34.32 1.12
C LYS A 337 3.93 34.67 2.60
N THR A 338 4.18 33.69 3.45
CA THR A 338 4.29 33.89 4.90
C THR A 338 5.37 32.97 5.49
N ARG A 339 5.98 33.40 6.59
CA ARG A 339 6.80 32.55 7.46
C ARG A 339 6.15 32.52 8.82
N VAL A 340 5.92 31.32 9.35
CA VAL A 340 5.23 31.13 10.62
C VAL A 340 6.02 30.20 11.52
N ARG A 341 6.12 30.58 12.78
CA ARG A 341 6.55 29.71 13.87
C ARG A 341 5.34 29.37 14.73
N PHE A 342 5.06 28.09 14.85
CA PHE A 342 4.03 27.53 15.71
C PHE A 342 4.54 27.38 17.14
N ASP A 343 3.62 27.33 18.09
CA ASP A 343 3.86 27.09 19.51
C ASP A 343 4.21 25.63 19.83
N LYS A 344 3.96 24.73 18.87
CA LYS A 344 4.22 23.30 18.96
C LYS A 344 4.89 22.80 17.69
N LYS A 345 5.64 21.71 17.82
CA LYS A 345 6.19 20.99 16.66
C LYS A 345 5.07 20.36 15.85
N VAL A 346 5.10 20.64 14.57
CA VAL A 346 4.23 20.08 13.54
C VAL A 346 4.72 18.68 13.19
N LYS A 347 3.78 17.74 13.12
CA LYS A 347 3.97 16.35 12.68
C LYS A 347 3.53 16.15 11.24
N ALA A 348 2.48 16.85 10.83
CA ALA A 348 1.94 16.75 9.48
C ALA A 348 1.23 18.04 9.06
N ILE A 349 1.11 18.28 7.76
CA ILE A 349 0.29 19.34 7.18
C ILE A 349 -0.63 18.77 6.11
N LYS A 350 -1.80 19.39 5.92
CA LYS A 350 -2.72 19.06 4.85
C LYS A 350 -3.12 20.35 4.10
N PRO A 351 -2.70 20.52 2.84
CA PRO A 351 -2.92 21.76 2.11
C PRO A 351 -4.34 21.82 1.51
N HIS A 352 -4.87 23.02 1.44
CA HIS A 352 -6.15 23.37 0.84
C HIS A 352 -5.98 24.65 0.04
N VAL A 353 -6.64 24.73 -1.12
CA VAL A 353 -6.87 26.01 -1.80
C VAL A 353 -8.36 26.21 -1.95
N LEU A 354 -8.85 27.40 -1.60
CA LEU A 354 -10.26 27.57 -1.34
C LEU A 354 -10.80 28.92 -1.80
N LEU A 355 -12.04 28.88 -2.29
CA LEU A 355 -12.87 30.02 -2.60
C LEU A 355 -14.20 29.83 -1.85
N TYR A 356 -14.28 30.38 -0.65
CA TYR A 356 -15.38 30.18 0.28
C TYR A 356 -16.32 31.39 0.35
N GLY A 357 -17.61 31.13 0.20
CA GLY A 357 -18.65 32.15 0.35
C GLY A 357 -18.59 33.20 -0.75
N ALA A 358 -18.01 32.87 -1.90
CA ALA A 358 -17.75 33.81 -2.99
C ALA A 358 -18.37 33.33 -4.30
N PHE A 359 -18.73 34.28 -5.16
CA PHE A 359 -18.94 33.99 -6.58
C PHE A 359 -17.65 34.26 -7.34
N GLY A 360 -17.40 33.53 -8.43
CA GLY A 360 -16.30 33.80 -9.37
C GLY A 360 -15.47 32.58 -9.72
N THR A 361 -14.40 32.80 -10.49
CA THR A 361 -13.45 31.77 -10.91
C THR A 361 -12.05 32.13 -10.41
N VAL A 362 -11.34 31.14 -9.89
CA VAL A 362 -9.93 31.30 -9.47
C VAL A 362 -9.09 30.13 -9.96
N TRP A 363 -7.81 30.38 -10.15
CA TRP A 363 -6.82 29.37 -10.49
C TRP A 363 -5.70 29.43 -9.46
N PHE A 364 -5.23 28.30 -8.97
CA PHE A 364 -4.10 28.20 -8.06
C PHE A 364 -2.95 27.47 -8.75
N ASP A 365 -1.73 27.92 -8.47
CA ASP A 365 -0.51 27.32 -9.02
C ASP A 365 0.70 27.54 -8.10
N ASP A 366 1.76 26.75 -8.33
CA ASP A 366 3.09 26.87 -7.70
C ASP A 366 3.03 26.96 -6.16
N LEU A 367 2.35 26.02 -5.51
CA LEU A 367 2.22 25.99 -4.06
C LEU A 367 3.52 25.53 -3.37
N VAL A 368 3.80 26.11 -2.20
CA VAL A 368 4.99 25.74 -1.44
C VAL A 368 4.69 25.64 0.04
N ALA A 369 5.23 24.58 0.65
CA ALA A 369 5.42 24.46 2.08
C ALA A 369 6.85 23.97 2.31
N LYS A 370 7.68 24.79 2.96
CA LYS A 370 9.06 24.45 3.29
C LYS A 370 9.22 24.40 4.80
N PRO A 371 9.46 23.24 5.41
CA PRO A 371 9.82 23.17 6.82
C PRO A 371 11.18 23.85 7.03
N VAL A 372 11.35 24.50 8.17
CA VAL A 372 12.62 25.10 8.56
C VAL A 372 13.22 24.27 9.69
N TYR A 373 14.49 23.87 9.55
CA TYR A 373 15.22 23.11 10.56
C TYR A 373 16.48 23.87 10.93
N ASP A 374 16.65 24.20 12.21
CA ASP A 374 17.86 24.86 12.72
C ASP A 374 18.19 26.11 11.88
N ASP A 375 17.16 26.94 11.64
CA ASP A 375 17.12 28.14 10.78
C ASP A 375 17.44 27.94 9.29
N LYS A 376 17.62 26.69 8.83
CA LYS A 376 17.78 26.35 7.41
C LYS A 376 16.45 25.96 6.78
N VAL A 377 16.12 26.60 5.67
CA VAL A 377 14.90 26.31 4.90
C VAL A 377 15.08 24.99 4.14
N GLY A 378 14.19 24.03 4.37
CA GLY A 378 14.16 22.76 3.66
C GLY A 378 13.54 22.85 2.26
N GLU A 379 13.40 21.70 1.61
CA GLU A 379 12.76 21.59 0.30
C GLU A 379 11.23 21.74 0.39
N ASN A 380 10.58 21.98 -0.75
CA ASN A 380 9.12 22.02 -0.81
C ASN A 380 8.56 20.62 -0.59
N ILE A 381 7.72 20.45 0.42
CA ILE A 381 7.14 19.15 0.78
C ILE A 381 5.76 18.92 0.15
N LEU A 382 5.22 19.85 -0.63
CA LEU A 382 3.95 19.64 -1.32
C LEU A 382 4.16 18.78 -2.57
N PRO A 383 3.38 17.70 -2.76
CA PRO A 383 3.48 16.89 -3.96
C PRO A 383 2.72 17.56 -5.11
N ASN A 384 3.25 17.45 -6.32
CA ASN A 384 2.75 18.12 -7.52
C ASN A 384 2.35 19.59 -7.27
N PRO A 385 3.27 20.44 -6.77
CA PRO A 385 2.93 21.79 -6.32
C PRO A 385 2.53 22.75 -7.43
N SER A 386 3.00 22.50 -8.66
CA SER A 386 2.67 23.25 -9.88
C SER A 386 1.58 22.55 -10.72
N PHE A 387 0.97 21.49 -10.18
CA PHE A 387 -0.17 20.82 -10.79
C PHE A 387 0.06 20.33 -12.22
N GLU A 388 1.28 20.01 -12.61
CA GLU A 388 1.54 19.58 -13.98
C GLU A 388 1.05 18.16 -14.21
N GLU A 389 0.79 17.84 -15.49
CA GLU A 389 0.83 16.45 -15.90
C GLU A 389 2.20 15.91 -15.50
N GLU A 390 2.21 14.76 -14.83
CA GLU A 390 3.46 14.18 -14.41
C GLU A 390 4.23 13.65 -15.63
N LEU A 391 4.98 14.54 -16.27
CA LEU A 391 5.75 14.28 -17.49
C LEU A 391 7.26 14.22 -17.23
N LYS A 392 7.68 14.04 -15.98
CA LYS A 392 9.08 13.72 -15.68
C LYS A 392 9.15 12.27 -15.27
N GLU A 393 9.98 11.48 -15.95
CA GLU A 393 10.42 10.18 -15.41
C GLU A 393 10.79 10.39 -13.95
N ARG A 394 9.98 9.82 -13.06
CA ARG A 394 10.26 9.90 -11.63
C ARG A 394 11.69 9.37 -11.41
N PRO A 395 12.53 10.07 -10.65
CA PRO A 395 13.80 9.49 -10.25
C PRO A 395 13.51 8.14 -9.58
N HIS A 396 14.19 7.07 -9.97
CA HIS A 396 14.02 5.78 -9.34
C HIS A 396 15.11 5.62 -8.28
N VAL A 397 14.82 4.80 -7.26
CA VAL A 397 15.88 4.32 -6.39
C VAL A 397 16.68 3.28 -7.17
N SER A 398 17.99 3.41 -7.21
CA SER A 398 18.88 2.39 -7.77
C SER A 398 19.84 1.91 -6.70
N TYR A 399 20.18 0.63 -6.75
CA TYR A 399 21.10 -0.03 -5.85
C TYR A 399 22.36 -0.42 -6.60
N THR A 400 23.45 0.26 -6.28
CA THR A 400 24.79 -0.08 -6.75
C THR A 400 25.57 -0.76 -5.63
N TYR A 401 26.32 -1.80 -5.98
CA TYR A 401 27.13 -2.57 -5.05
C TYR A 401 28.58 -2.61 -5.54
N ASN A 402 29.54 -2.55 -4.62
CA ASN A 402 30.94 -2.81 -4.92
C ASN A 402 31.19 -4.32 -5.08
N ASP A 403 32.39 -4.71 -5.50
CA ASP A 403 32.71 -6.12 -5.78
C ASP A 403 32.64 -7.03 -4.55
N ALA A 404 33.00 -6.51 -3.37
CA ALA A 404 32.90 -7.27 -2.12
C ALA A 404 31.43 -7.50 -1.73
N GLU A 405 30.57 -6.51 -1.95
CA GLU A 405 29.13 -6.62 -1.73
C GLU A 405 28.48 -7.62 -2.70
N TRP A 406 28.84 -7.58 -4.00
CA TRP A 406 28.36 -8.58 -4.97
C TRP A 406 28.78 -10.00 -4.59
N LYS A 407 30.02 -10.19 -4.10
CA LYS A 407 30.49 -11.48 -3.61
C LYS A 407 29.66 -11.95 -2.40
N ARG A 408 29.44 -11.08 -1.42
CA ARG A 408 28.60 -11.37 -0.24
C ARG A 408 27.17 -11.73 -0.62
N ILE A 409 26.56 -10.97 -1.55
CA ILE A 409 25.23 -11.25 -2.08
C ILE A 409 25.17 -12.67 -2.64
N GLN A 410 26.15 -13.07 -3.44
CA GLN A 410 26.24 -14.41 -4.01
C GLN A 410 26.38 -15.49 -2.91
N GLU A 411 27.29 -15.30 -1.95
CA GLU A 411 27.51 -16.25 -0.83
C GLU A 411 26.24 -16.44 0.02
N ASN A 412 25.51 -15.36 0.27
CA ASN A 412 24.25 -15.41 1.00
C ASN A 412 23.14 -16.09 0.19
N MET A 413 23.09 -15.90 -1.13
CA MET A 413 22.17 -16.65 -1.99
C MET A 413 22.52 -18.15 -2.04
N PHE A 414 23.80 -18.51 -2.07
CA PHE A 414 24.24 -19.90 -1.95
C PHE A 414 23.80 -20.51 -0.62
N SER A 415 23.90 -19.78 0.49
CA SER A 415 23.43 -20.25 1.79
C SER A 415 21.92 -20.54 1.80
N VAL A 416 21.12 -19.76 1.07
CA VAL A 416 19.69 -20.04 0.87
C VAL A 416 19.48 -21.31 0.07
N ILE A 417 20.23 -21.51 -1.02
CA ILE A 417 20.13 -22.71 -1.86
C ILE A 417 20.56 -23.96 -1.07
N ASP A 418 21.66 -23.88 -0.32
CA ASP A 418 22.11 -24.96 0.56
C ASP A 418 21.02 -25.31 1.56
N PHE A 419 20.46 -24.30 2.25
CA PHE A 419 19.33 -24.52 3.15
C PHE A 419 18.15 -25.22 2.46
N LEU A 420 17.69 -24.71 1.30
CA LEU A 420 16.58 -25.29 0.52
C LEU A 420 16.85 -26.74 0.12
N SER A 421 18.09 -27.06 -0.25
CA SER A 421 18.50 -28.41 -0.67
C SER A 421 18.48 -29.44 0.47
N THR A 422 18.66 -28.97 1.72
CA THR A 422 18.59 -29.83 2.91
C THR A 422 17.17 -30.06 3.43
N GLN A 423 16.19 -29.25 3.02
CA GLN A 423 14.82 -29.39 3.52
C GLN A 423 14.10 -30.55 2.82
N LYS A 424 13.70 -31.56 3.60
CA LYS A 424 12.95 -32.72 3.12
C LYS A 424 11.46 -32.44 3.03
N THR A 425 11.05 -31.81 1.94
CA THR A 425 9.65 -31.56 1.58
C THR A 425 9.17 -32.59 0.54
N ALA A 426 7.87 -32.72 0.34
CA ALA A 426 7.30 -33.68 -0.60
C ALA A 426 7.55 -33.32 -2.07
N GLN A 427 7.89 -32.06 -2.35
CA GLN A 427 8.16 -31.55 -3.69
C GLN A 427 9.43 -30.70 -3.68
N PRO A 428 10.15 -30.58 -4.83
CA PRO A 428 11.34 -29.75 -4.91
C PRO A 428 11.11 -28.32 -4.40
N ASN A 429 12.01 -27.86 -3.54
CA ASN A 429 11.98 -26.50 -2.98
C ASN A 429 12.46 -25.47 -4.00
N VAL A 430 12.06 -24.22 -3.79
CA VAL A 430 12.15 -23.17 -4.80
C VAL A 430 12.94 -21.97 -4.28
N LEU A 431 13.89 -21.50 -5.08
CA LEU A 431 14.46 -20.17 -4.96
C LEU A 431 13.76 -19.25 -5.97
N LEU A 432 13.15 -18.18 -5.49
CA LEU A 432 12.51 -17.16 -6.31
C LEU A 432 13.35 -15.88 -6.33
N PHE A 433 13.78 -15.43 -7.50
CA PHE A 433 14.22 -14.05 -7.69
C PHE A 433 13.00 -13.18 -7.90
N THR A 434 12.71 -12.30 -6.95
CA THR A 434 11.51 -11.46 -7.05
C THR A 434 11.66 -10.39 -8.13
N PRO A 435 10.54 -9.92 -8.70
CA PRO A 435 10.55 -8.78 -9.59
C PRO A 435 11.19 -7.55 -8.93
N PHE A 436 11.82 -6.71 -9.76
CA PHE A 436 12.24 -5.37 -9.40
C PHE A 436 11.99 -4.45 -10.58
N TRP A 437 11.98 -3.14 -10.33
CA TRP A 437 11.69 -2.16 -11.36
C TRP A 437 12.79 -2.13 -12.43
N HIS A 438 12.40 -2.23 -13.69
CA HIS A 438 13.26 -2.09 -14.84
C HIS A 438 12.54 -1.40 -15.99
N ASP A 439 13.33 -0.72 -16.81
CA ASP A 439 12.97 -0.14 -18.10
C ASP A 439 14.15 -0.35 -19.07
N LYS A 440 13.97 -0.04 -20.35
CA LYS A 440 15.00 -0.17 -21.41
C LYS A 440 16.33 0.44 -20.97
N GLU A 441 16.29 1.60 -20.33
CA GLU A 441 17.48 2.38 -19.96
C GLU A 441 17.85 2.32 -18.47
N LYS A 442 16.90 2.00 -17.59
CA LYS A 442 17.03 2.18 -16.14
C LYS A 442 16.58 0.94 -15.39
N THR A 443 17.13 0.69 -14.20
CA THR A 443 16.80 -0.51 -13.42
C THR A 443 17.17 -0.31 -11.96
N ALA A 444 16.46 -1.01 -11.07
CA ALA A 444 16.81 -1.13 -9.66
C ALA A 444 18.27 -1.54 -9.45
N TYR A 445 18.85 -2.31 -10.39
CA TYR A 445 20.23 -2.78 -10.36
C TYR A 445 20.99 -2.36 -11.63
N PRO A 446 21.53 -1.12 -11.69
CA PRO A 446 22.12 -0.54 -12.91
C PRO A 446 23.38 -1.29 -13.41
N GLN A 447 24.03 -2.08 -12.55
CA GLN A 447 25.17 -2.93 -12.91
C GLN A 447 24.71 -4.22 -13.64
N LYS A 448 23.98 -4.08 -14.76
CA LYS A 448 23.32 -5.18 -15.51
C LYS A 448 24.24 -6.39 -15.76
N LYS A 449 25.50 -6.17 -16.14
CA LYS A 449 26.48 -7.25 -16.37
C LYS A 449 26.75 -8.08 -15.09
N LYS A 450 26.91 -7.43 -13.94
CA LYS A 450 27.13 -8.09 -12.64
C LYS A 450 25.88 -8.84 -12.20
N TYR A 451 24.71 -8.21 -12.36
CA TYR A 451 23.44 -8.84 -12.04
C TYR A 451 23.17 -10.10 -12.90
N ASN A 452 23.38 -10.02 -14.21
CA ASN A 452 23.19 -11.17 -15.10
C ASN A 452 24.19 -12.29 -14.82
N ALA A 453 25.44 -11.96 -14.48
CA ALA A 453 26.43 -12.94 -14.05
C ALA A 453 26.00 -13.63 -12.75
N LEU A 454 25.48 -12.87 -11.78
CA LEU A 454 24.91 -13.43 -10.54
C LEU A 454 23.76 -14.40 -10.87
N VAL A 455 22.77 -13.98 -11.67
CA VAL A 455 21.63 -14.84 -12.08
C VAL A 455 22.10 -16.16 -12.68
N ALA A 456 23.04 -16.12 -13.62
CA ALA A 456 23.57 -17.33 -14.26
C ALA A 456 24.26 -18.26 -13.26
N THR A 457 25.09 -17.70 -12.38
CA THR A 457 25.77 -18.45 -11.31
C THR A 457 24.77 -19.10 -10.35
N ILE A 458 23.76 -18.35 -9.89
CA ILE A 458 22.72 -18.85 -9.00
C ILE A 458 21.89 -19.94 -9.66
N GLN A 459 21.48 -19.75 -10.92
CA GLN A 459 20.73 -20.76 -11.67
C GLN A 459 21.50 -22.07 -11.80
N GLN A 460 22.80 -22.00 -12.11
CA GLN A 460 23.66 -23.16 -12.19
C GLN A 460 23.80 -23.86 -10.83
N TYR A 461 24.00 -23.10 -9.74
CA TYR A 461 24.10 -23.67 -8.39
C TYR A 461 22.78 -24.31 -7.91
N CYS A 462 21.63 -23.71 -8.24
CA CYS A 462 20.31 -24.32 -8.01
C CYS A 462 20.19 -25.69 -8.70
N LYS A 463 20.63 -25.79 -9.97
CA LYS A 463 20.64 -27.06 -10.71
C LYS A 463 21.51 -28.12 -10.04
N GLU A 464 22.71 -27.74 -9.60
CA GLU A 464 23.63 -28.64 -8.87
C GLU A 464 23.06 -29.15 -7.55
N LYS A 465 22.24 -28.31 -6.89
CA LYS A 465 21.64 -28.61 -5.58
C LYS A 465 20.21 -29.15 -5.66
N ASN A 466 19.71 -29.44 -6.87
CA ASN A 466 18.33 -29.87 -7.12
C ASN A 466 17.28 -28.95 -6.48
N VAL A 467 17.53 -27.64 -6.55
CA VAL A 467 16.59 -26.58 -6.13
C VAL A 467 15.98 -25.97 -7.39
N VAL A 468 14.65 -25.82 -7.42
CA VAL A 468 13.97 -25.17 -8.55
C VAL A 468 14.27 -23.69 -8.52
N PHE A 469 14.77 -23.14 -9.62
CA PHE A 469 15.05 -21.72 -9.77
C PHE A 469 13.94 -21.04 -10.57
N VAL A 470 13.26 -20.07 -9.97
CA VAL A 470 12.26 -19.23 -10.64
C VAL A 470 12.78 -17.81 -10.72
N ASN A 471 13.04 -17.34 -11.94
CA ASN A 471 13.47 -15.97 -12.17
C ASN A 471 12.29 -15.09 -12.58
N ALA A 472 11.80 -14.25 -11.67
CA ALA A 472 10.70 -13.31 -11.92
C ALA A 472 11.19 -11.86 -12.08
N SER A 473 12.50 -11.62 -12.19
CA SER A 473 13.09 -10.27 -12.16
C SER A 473 12.51 -9.29 -13.18
N TYR A 474 12.13 -9.77 -14.36
CA TYR A 474 11.74 -8.94 -15.49
C TYR A 474 10.26 -9.09 -15.91
N ILE A 475 9.41 -9.72 -15.10
CA ILE A 475 8.01 -10.00 -15.49
C ILE A 475 7.07 -8.78 -15.34
N LEU A 476 7.51 -7.75 -14.62
CA LEU A 476 6.73 -6.56 -14.33
C LEU A 476 7.20 -5.37 -15.16
N THR A 477 6.31 -4.42 -15.45
CA THR A 477 6.65 -3.15 -16.12
C THR A 477 6.69 -2.01 -15.10
N LYS A 478 7.09 -0.81 -15.51
CA LYS A 478 7.13 0.37 -14.62
C LYS A 478 5.80 0.66 -13.92
N ASP A 479 4.66 0.40 -14.57
CA ASP A 479 3.32 0.70 -14.05
C ASP A 479 2.90 -0.26 -12.93
N ASN A 480 3.68 -1.32 -12.71
CA ASN A 480 3.47 -2.27 -11.63
C ASN A 480 4.08 -1.83 -10.30
N PHE A 481 5.02 -0.89 -10.33
CA PHE A 481 5.67 -0.36 -9.14
C PHE A 481 5.04 0.98 -8.79
N GLY A 482 4.87 1.26 -7.52
CA GLY A 482 4.35 2.55 -7.10
C GLY A 482 5.46 3.48 -6.64
N ILE A 483 5.05 4.46 -5.85
CA ILE A 483 5.85 5.63 -5.50
C ILE A 483 6.03 5.71 -3.99
N TYR A 484 7.23 6.07 -3.55
CA TYR A 484 7.46 6.45 -2.16
C TYR A 484 6.68 7.72 -1.83
N THR A 485 5.76 7.61 -0.88
CA THR A 485 4.93 8.74 -0.45
C THR A 485 5.56 9.55 0.69
N LYS A 486 6.72 9.13 1.21
CA LYS A 486 7.42 9.68 2.39
C LYS A 486 8.92 9.48 2.25
N GLY A 487 9.73 10.22 3.02
CA GLY A 487 11.18 10.03 3.05
C GLY A 487 11.94 10.97 2.11
N SER A 488 13.27 11.03 2.27
CA SER A 488 14.20 11.68 1.31
C SER A 488 14.18 11.05 -0.09
N VAL A 489 13.45 9.95 -0.25
CA VAL A 489 13.17 9.25 -1.51
C VAL A 489 11.73 9.44 -1.98
N ARG A 490 10.98 10.37 -1.38
CA ARG A 490 9.62 10.69 -1.80
C ARG A 490 9.55 11.04 -3.29
N ASP A 491 8.44 10.68 -3.91
CA ASP A 491 8.16 10.82 -5.34
C ASP A 491 9.08 9.99 -6.24
N LYS A 492 10.02 9.21 -5.66
CA LYS A 492 10.77 8.19 -6.39
C LYS A 492 9.96 6.91 -6.54
N ILE A 493 10.22 6.19 -7.63
CA ILE A 493 9.66 4.86 -7.84
C ILE A 493 10.22 3.92 -6.76
N ASP A 494 9.30 3.23 -6.08
CA ASP A 494 9.64 2.14 -5.17
C ASP A 494 10.01 0.92 -5.99
N VAL A 495 11.30 0.72 -6.22
CA VAL A 495 11.77 -0.27 -7.18
C VAL A 495 11.64 -1.72 -6.72
N LEU A 496 11.17 -1.95 -5.50
CA LEU A 496 10.99 -3.27 -4.92
C LEU A 496 9.52 -3.57 -4.58
N HIS A 497 8.71 -2.58 -4.19
CA HIS A 497 7.30 -2.81 -3.87
C HIS A 497 6.39 -2.56 -5.07
N PHE A 498 5.36 -3.39 -5.21
CA PHE A 498 4.49 -3.38 -6.38
C PHE A 498 3.00 -3.49 -6.01
N ASN A 499 2.14 -3.12 -6.95
CA ASN A 499 0.69 -3.03 -6.77
C ASN A 499 -0.04 -4.39 -6.89
N ALA A 500 -1.36 -4.41 -6.68
CA ALA A 500 -2.14 -5.64 -6.71
C ALA A 500 -2.08 -6.40 -8.05
N ASP A 501 -2.09 -5.68 -9.18
CA ASP A 501 -1.91 -6.28 -10.52
C ASP A 501 -0.57 -7.00 -10.64
N ALA A 502 0.49 -6.41 -10.09
CA ALA A 502 1.81 -7.02 -10.07
C ALA A 502 1.87 -8.29 -9.21
N HIS A 503 1.19 -8.30 -8.06
CA HIS A 503 1.06 -9.48 -7.23
C HIS A 503 0.30 -10.62 -7.94
N GLU A 504 -0.74 -10.28 -8.71
CA GLU A 504 -1.48 -11.24 -9.53
C GLU A 504 -0.61 -11.80 -10.67
N LYS A 505 0.12 -10.93 -11.39
CA LYS A 505 1.09 -11.34 -12.43
C LYS A 505 2.15 -12.28 -11.86
N LEU A 506 2.73 -11.95 -10.71
CA LEU A 506 3.72 -12.78 -10.04
C LEU A 506 3.13 -14.12 -9.59
N ALA A 507 1.91 -14.14 -9.05
CA ALA A 507 1.23 -15.38 -8.68
C ALA A 507 1.02 -16.30 -9.89
N LYS A 508 0.47 -15.78 -11.00
CA LYS A 508 0.27 -16.54 -12.24
C LYS A 508 1.59 -17.05 -12.81
N TYR A 509 2.64 -16.24 -12.75
CA TYR A 509 3.98 -16.66 -13.18
C TYR A 509 4.51 -17.82 -12.33
N ILE A 510 4.42 -17.73 -11.00
CA ILE A 510 4.84 -18.81 -10.08
C ILE A 510 4.03 -20.09 -10.33
N ILE A 511 2.72 -20.00 -10.50
CA ILE A 511 1.85 -21.15 -10.80
C ILE A 511 2.31 -21.85 -12.08
N LYS A 512 2.56 -21.08 -13.14
CA LYS A 512 3.03 -21.59 -14.42
C LYS A 512 4.39 -22.28 -14.29
N GLU A 513 5.37 -21.62 -13.67
CA GLU A 513 6.75 -22.14 -13.58
C GLU A 513 6.86 -23.37 -12.66
N LEU A 514 5.95 -23.51 -11.68
CA LEU A 514 5.98 -24.62 -10.72
C LEU A 514 4.92 -25.71 -10.96
N ASN A 515 4.06 -25.51 -11.97
CA ASN A 515 2.92 -26.37 -12.32
C ASN A 515 2.05 -26.70 -11.09
N LEU A 516 1.57 -25.65 -10.40
CA LEU A 516 0.80 -25.75 -9.15
C LEU A 516 -0.69 -26.02 -9.35
#